data_AF-A0AB38B4I6-F1
#
_entry.id   AF-A0AB38B4I6-F1
#
_cell.length_a   1.000
_cell.length_b   1.000
_cell.length_c   1.000
_cell.angle_alpha   90.00
_cell.angle_beta   90.00
_cell.angle_gamma   90.00
#
_symmetry.space_group_name_H-M   'P 1'
#
loop_
_entity.id
_entity.type
_entity.pdbx_description
1 polymer ?
#
loop_
_entity_poly.entity_id
_entity_poly.type
_entity_poly.pdbx_seq_one_letter_code
_entity_poly.pdbx_strand_id
1 'polypeptide(L)'
;MRMVLKARIPTQTGNEVIRNGGLPKIMESALAALKPEAAYLTLDEGDRTAFFYFDMQESWQMPTLLESFFMDLHAKVSLQPVMTMDDLRTGYGELMSGT
;
A
#
# COMPACT_ATOMS: atom_id res chain seq x y z
N MET A 1 -5.10 7.11 -10.36
CA MET A 1 -3.93 7.80 -9.77
C MET A 1 -3.01 6.77 -9.14
N ARG A 2 -1.71 6.80 -9.46
CA ARG A 2 -0.73 5.89 -8.87
C ARG A 2 -0.52 6.24 -7.39
N MET A 3 -0.75 5.25 -6.54
CA MET A 3 -0.65 5.33 -5.08
C MET A 3 0.39 4.36 -4.56
N VAL A 4 1.06 4.72 -3.47
CA VAL A 4 1.72 3.77 -2.58
C VAL A 4 0.88 3.59 -1.32
N LEU A 5 0.53 2.34 -1.01
CA LEU A 5 0.05 1.92 0.30
C LEU A 5 1.21 1.36 1.10
N LYS A 6 1.44 1.91 2.29
CA LYS A 6 2.28 1.31 3.31
C LYS A 6 1.40 0.75 4.41
N ALA A 7 1.48 -0.56 4.66
CA ALA A 7 0.81 -1.23 5.76
C ALA A 7 1.86 -1.80 6.72
N ARG A 8 1.99 -1.21 7.91
CA ARG A 8 2.88 -1.66 8.97
C ARG A 8 2.09 -2.46 10.00
N ILE A 9 2.39 -3.75 10.13
CA ILE A 9 1.66 -4.70 10.94
C ILE A 9 2.35 -4.84 12.29
N PRO A 10 1.67 -4.54 13.41
CA PRO A 10 2.22 -4.76 14.75
C PRO A 10 2.71 -6.19 14.91
N THR A 11 3.91 -6.35 15.48
CA THR A 11 4.56 -7.66 15.62
C THR A 11 3.68 -8.70 16.32
N GLN A 12 2.96 -8.32 17.37
CA GLN A 12 2.07 -9.24 18.10
C GLN A 12 0.94 -9.77 17.21
N THR A 13 0.16 -8.87 16.60
CA THR A 13 -0.95 -9.23 15.70
C THR A 13 -0.45 -10.06 14.52
N GLY A 14 0.64 -9.64 13.88
CA GLY A 14 1.23 -10.39 12.78
C GLY A 14 1.63 -11.82 13.18
N ASN A 15 2.17 -12.02 14.39
CA ASN A 15 2.52 -13.36 14.88
C ASN A 15 1.28 -14.23 15.14
N GLU A 16 0.22 -13.66 15.70
CA GLU A 16 -1.05 -14.37 15.96
C GLU A 16 -1.70 -14.81 14.63
N VAL A 17 -1.77 -13.90 13.66
CA VAL A 17 -2.37 -14.14 12.33
C VAL A 17 -1.51 -15.06 11.45
N ILE A 18 -0.21 -15.18 11.70
CA ILE A 18 0.62 -16.21 11.07
C ILE A 18 0.31 -17.60 11.66
N ARG A 19 0.19 -17.71 12.98
CA ARG A 19 -0.02 -19.01 13.66
C ARG A 19 -1.35 -19.66 13.28
N ASN A 20 -2.38 -18.87 13.01
CA ASN A 20 -3.68 -19.37 12.56
C ASN A 20 -3.77 -19.52 11.02
N GLY A 21 -2.69 -19.25 10.28
CA GLY A 21 -2.65 -19.35 8.81
C GLY A 21 -3.45 -18.26 8.08
N GLY A 22 -3.83 -17.17 8.76
CA GLY A 22 -4.60 -16.08 8.17
C GLY A 22 -3.77 -15.15 7.30
N LEU A 23 -2.51 -14.89 7.67
CA LEU A 23 -1.70 -13.86 6.99
C LEU A 23 -1.53 -14.11 5.48
N PRO A 24 -1.21 -15.34 5.01
CA PRO A 24 -1.14 -15.62 3.58
C PRO A 24 -2.43 -15.31 2.83
N LYS A 25 -3.60 -15.66 3.39
CA LYS A 25 -4.91 -15.42 2.77
C LYS A 25 -5.25 -13.94 2.67
N ILE A 26 -4.90 -13.17 3.70
CA ILE A 26 -5.09 -11.71 3.71
C ILE A 26 -4.20 -11.08 2.65
N MET A 27 -2.93 -11.52 2.54
CA MET A 27 -2.01 -11.02 1.52
C MET A 27 -2.46 -11.36 0.10
N GLU A 28 -2.94 -12.59 -0.15
CA GLU A 28 -3.52 -12.99 -1.44
C GLU A 28 -4.75 -12.15 -1.79
N SER A 29 -5.65 -11.92 -0.83
CA SER A 29 -6.83 -11.06 -1.01
C SER A 29 -6.43 -9.62 -1.32
N ALA A 30 -5.43 -9.08 -0.62
CA ALA A 30 -4.89 -7.74 -0.86
C ALA A 30 -4.30 -7.63 -2.28
N LEU A 31 -3.50 -8.61 -2.72
CA LEU A 31 -2.94 -8.63 -4.07
C LEU A 31 -4.03 -8.70 -5.14
N ALA A 32 -5.09 -9.50 -4.92
CA ALA A 32 -6.21 -9.61 -5.83
C ALA A 32 -7.06 -8.32 -5.93
N ALA A 33 -7.26 -7.64 -4.80
CA ALA A 33 -8.03 -6.40 -4.72
C ALA A 33 -7.26 -5.20 -5.28
N LEU A 34 -6.00 -5.03 -4.86
CA LEU A 34 -5.17 -3.89 -5.24
C LEU A 34 -4.59 -4.01 -6.65
N LYS A 35 -4.33 -5.24 -7.13
CA LYS A 35 -3.62 -5.52 -8.39
C LYS A 35 -2.38 -4.63 -8.57
N PRO A 36 -1.44 -4.65 -7.61
CA PRO A 36 -0.33 -3.73 -7.62
C PRO A 36 0.61 -4.00 -8.79
N GLU A 37 1.19 -2.94 -9.35
CA GLU A 37 2.30 -3.04 -10.31
C GLU A 37 3.59 -3.50 -9.63
N ALA A 38 3.72 -3.23 -8.32
CA ALA A 38 4.82 -3.72 -7.49
C ALA A 38 4.38 -3.90 -6.04
N ALA A 39 4.89 -4.97 -5.42
CA ALA A 39 4.73 -5.25 -4.00
C ALA A 39 6.10 -5.51 -3.38
N TYR A 40 6.48 -4.72 -2.38
CA TYR A 40 7.72 -4.90 -1.63
C TYR A 40 7.40 -5.16 -0.17
N LEU A 41 8.06 -6.16 0.40
CA LEU A 41 7.90 -6.57 1.79
C LEU A 41 9.22 -6.32 2.50
N THR A 42 9.19 -5.61 3.62
CA THR A 42 10.38 -5.25 4.39
C THR A 42 10.03 -5.06 5.86
N LEU A 43 11.02 -4.61 6.63
CA LEU A 43 10.83 -4.15 8.00
C LEU A 43 10.80 -2.61 8.02
N ASP A 44 9.91 -2.05 8.83
CA ASP A 44 9.88 -0.63 9.13
C ASP A 44 9.66 -0.47 10.63
N GLU A 45 10.57 0.23 11.31
CA GLU A 45 10.61 0.31 12.78
C GLU A 45 10.58 -1.08 13.47
N GLY A 46 11.12 -2.11 12.82
CA GLY A 46 11.13 -3.49 13.32
C GLY A 46 9.85 -4.29 13.09
N ASP A 47 8.81 -3.68 12.51
CA ASP A 47 7.54 -4.34 12.21
C ASP A 47 7.47 -4.83 10.75
N ARG A 48 6.71 -5.92 10.53
CA ARG A 48 6.43 -6.43 9.18
C ARG A 48 5.66 -5.39 8.38
N THR A 49 6.21 -4.98 7.25
CA THR A 49 5.64 -3.89 6.46
C THR A 49 5.55 -4.26 5.00
N ALA A 50 4.38 -3.98 4.41
CA ALA A 50 4.13 -4.12 3.00
C ALA A 50 4.00 -2.75 2.33
N PHE A 51 4.63 -2.60 1.18
CA PHE A 51 4.46 -1.49 0.26
C PHE A 51 3.80 -2.00 -1.01
N PHE A 52 2.62 -1.48 -1.35
CA PHE A 52 1.92 -1.80 -2.59
C PHE A 52 1.80 -0.55 -3.45
N TYR A 53 2.27 -0.64 -4.68
CA TYR A 53 2.16 0.41 -5.69
C TYR A 53 1.02 0.01 -6.63
N PHE A 54 -0.05 0.79 -6.69
CA PHE A 54 -1.26 0.43 -7.44
C PHE A 54 -2.00 1.68 -7.93
N ASP A 55 -2.93 1.49 -8.86
CA ASP A 55 -3.73 2.58 -9.39
C ASP A 55 -5.08 2.66 -8.66
N MET A 56 -5.31 3.77 -7.95
CA MET A 56 -6.59 4.08 -7.29
C MET A 56 -7.36 5.09 -8.13
N GLN A 57 -8.58 4.78 -8.53
CA GLN A 57 -9.38 5.65 -9.38
C GLN A 57 -10.01 6.79 -8.57
N GLU A 58 -10.60 6.45 -7.43
CA GLU A 58 -11.45 7.38 -6.67
C GLU A 58 -11.24 7.24 -5.17
N SER A 59 -11.39 8.34 -4.42
CA SER A 59 -11.14 8.37 -2.98
C SER A 59 -12.09 7.48 -2.16
N TRP A 60 -13.31 7.25 -2.66
CA TRP A 60 -14.28 6.37 -2.00
C TRP A 60 -13.85 4.90 -1.97
N GLN A 61 -12.84 4.50 -2.75
CA GLN A 61 -12.31 3.14 -2.73
C GLN A 61 -11.49 2.85 -1.46
N MET A 62 -11.08 3.88 -0.70
CA MET A 62 -10.23 3.71 0.47
C MET A 62 -10.82 2.72 1.50
N PRO A 63 -12.07 2.84 2.00
CA PRO A 63 -12.59 1.84 2.94
C PRO A 63 -12.52 0.42 2.37
N THR A 64 -12.96 0.21 1.13
CA THR A 64 -12.98 -1.13 0.52
C THR A 64 -11.60 -1.74 0.30
N LEU A 65 -10.57 -0.91 0.06
CA LEU A 65 -9.19 -1.37 -0.18
C LEU A 65 -8.38 -1.52 1.10
N LEU A 66 -8.74 -0.79 2.17
CA LEU A 66 -7.93 -0.67 3.38
C LEU A 66 -8.48 -1.48 4.56
N GLU A 67 -9.77 -1.80 4.57
CA GLU A 67 -10.44 -2.32 5.77
C GLU A 67 -9.80 -3.60 6.32
N SER A 68 -9.39 -4.53 5.44
CA SER A 68 -8.74 -5.79 5.87
C SER A 68 -7.42 -5.54 6.60
N PHE A 69 -6.67 -4.51 6.23
CA PHE A 69 -5.44 -4.14 6.94
C PHE A 69 -5.73 -3.59 8.33
N PHE A 70 -6.85 -2.89 8.52
CA PHE A 70 -7.25 -2.39 9.84
C PHE A 70 -7.84 -3.50 10.71
N MET A 71 -8.83 -4.21 10.19
CA MET A 71 -9.65 -5.16 10.94
C MET A 71 -8.92 -6.47 11.23
N ASP A 72 -8.20 -7.02 10.25
CA ASP A 72 -7.57 -8.35 10.41
C ASP A 72 -6.12 -8.24 10.90
N LEU A 73 -5.43 -7.13 10.57
CA LEU A 73 -4.00 -6.97 10.83
C LEU A 73 -3.67 -5.87 11.85
N HIS A 74 -4.65 -5.06 12.26
CA HIS A 74 -4.42 -3.88 13.12
C HIS A 74 -3.27 -3.00 12.60
N ALA A 75 -3.10 -2.94 11.29
CA ALA A 75 -1.97 -2.29 10.66
C ALA A 75 -2.11 -0.77 10.75
N LYS A 76 -0.97 -0.08 10.90
CA LYS A 76 -0.87 1.34 10.61
C LYS A 76 -0.74 1.50 9.10
N VAL A 77 -1.72 2.14 8.48
CA VAL A 77 -1.79 2.32 7.03
C VAL A 77 -1.55 3.78 6.65
N SER A 78 -0.76 4.02 5.60
CA SER A 78 -0.69 5.31 4.92
C SER A 78 -0.85 5.15 3.41
N LEU A 79 -1.52 6.11 2.78
CA LEU A 79 -1.64 6.23 1.32
C LEU A 79 -1.03 7.54 0.86
N GLN A 80 -0.22 7.48 -0.19
CA GLN A 80 0.40 8.67 -0.79
C GLN A 80 0.37 8.54 -2.32
N PRO A 81 0.05 9.61 -3.07
CA PRO A 81 0.27 9.61 -4.50
C PRO A 81 1.78 9.53 -4.76
N VAL A 82 2.15 8.79 -5.80
CA VAL A 82 3.54 8.67 -6.24
C VAL A 82 3.64 8.84 -7.75
N MET A 83 4.82 9.23 -8.20
CA MET A 83 5.07 9.52 -9.60
C MET A 83 6.31 8.75 -10.07
N THR A 84 6.31 8.33 -11.33
CA THR A 84 7.49 7.75 -11.97
C THR A 84 8.48 8.84 -12.38
N MET A 85 9.64 8.43 -12.88
CA MET A 85 10.61 9.36 -13.45
C MET A 85 10.04 10.14 -14.65
N ASP A 86 9.16 9.53 -15.45
CA ASP A 86 8.56 10.18 -16.62
C ASP A 86 7.47 11.18 -16.21
N ASP A 87 6.67 10.85 -15.20
CA ASP A 87 5.72 11.78 -14.58
C ASP A 87 6.47 13.01 -14.01
N LEU A 88 7.59 12.79 -13.31
CA LEU A 88 8.43 13.86 -12.77
C LEU A 88 9.00 14.76 -13.87
N ARG A 89 9.52 14.17 -14.96
CA ARG A 89 10.03 14.91 -16.13
C ARG A 89 8.95 15.78 -16.77
N THR A 90 7.73 15.25 -16.87
CA THR A 90 6.57 15.99 -17.38
C THR A 90 6.27 17.18 -16.48
N GLY A 91 6.18 16.97 -15.17
CA GLY A 91 5.97 18.05 -14.20
C GLY A 91 7.06 19.13 -14.23
N TYR A 92 8.33 18.76 -14.41
CA TYR A 92 9.40 19.73 -14.60
C TYR A 92 9.30 20.51 -15.91
N GLY A 93 8.87 19.87 -17.00
CA GLY A 93 8.63 20.54 -18.28
C GLY A 93 7.63 21.69 -18.13
N GLU A 94 6.48 21.41 -17.51
CA GLU A 94 5.42 22.41 -17.25
C GLU A 94 5.89 23.52 -16.28
N LEU A 95 6.61 23.16 -15.21
CA LEU A 95 7.12 24.14 -14.24
C LEU A 95 8.09 25.13 -14.90
N MET A 96 8.95 24.65 -15.80
CA MET A 96 9.95 25.48 -16.49
C MET A 96 9.37 26.27 -17.66
N SER A 97 8.19 25.90 -18.20
CA SER A 97 7.54 26.63 -19.30
C SER A 97 6.79 27.89 -18.86
N GLY A 98 6.63 28.14 -17.56
CA GLY A 98 6.21 29.43 -17.03
C GLY A 98 4.80 29.89 -17.44
N THR A 99 3.86 28.96 -17.58
CA THR A 99 2.41 29.26 -17.63
C THR A 99 1.78 29.19 -16.25
#